data_AF-A0A871BK23-F1
#
_entry.id   AF-A0A871BK23-F1
#
_cell.length_a   1.000
_cell.length_b   1.000
_cell.length_c   1.000
_cell.angle_alpha   90.00
_cell.angle_beta   90.00
_cell.angle_gamma   90.00
#
_symmetry.space_group_name_H-M   'P 1'
#
loop_
_entity.id
_entity.type
_entity.pdbx_description
1 polymer ?
#
loop_
_entity_poly.entity_id
_entity_poly.type
_entity_poly.pdbx_seq_one_letter_code
_entity_poly.pdbx_strand_id
1 'polypeptide(L)'
;MPRRLGLFAIVSLSLVLFVVVFLFATGTLVPWSNSCGQSLGVDPADDVPADADVVPYDSLSPEEQALFDDALSESPAGFHDRRWSVGNGYVKKDDTTYRTSILVC
;
A
#
# COMPACT_ATOMS: atom_id res chain seq x y z
N MET A 1 58.63 3.51 -8.08
CA MET A 1 57.33 4.24 -8.16
C MET A 1 56.05 3.37 -8.20
N PRO A 2 55.98 2.07 -7.79
CA PRO A 2 54.71 1.33 -7.80
C PRO A 2 53.88 1.46 -6.50
N ARG A 3 54.53 1.82 -5.39
CA ARG A 3 53.94 1.81 -4.03
C ARG A 3 52.85 2.86 -3.81
N ARG A 4 52.91 3.99 -4.54
CA ARG A 4 51.93 5.08 -4.43
C ARG A 4 50.65 4.78 -5.22
N LEU A 5 50.75 4.17 -6.41
CA LEU A 5 49.57 3.75 -7.19
C LEU A 5 48.73 2.71 -6.46
N GLY A 6 49.36 1.73 -5.80
CA GLY A 6 48.64 0.73 -5.01
C GLY A 6 47.88 1.35 -3.83
N LEU A 7 48.44 2.39 -3.20
CA LEU A 7 47.81 3.09 -2.08
C LEU A 7 46.59 3.91 -2.53
N PHE A 8 46.68 4.59 -3.67
CA PHE A 8 45.52 5.27 -4.26
C PHE A 8 44.40 4.31 -4.64
N ALA A 9 44.73 3.14 -5.21
CA ALA A 9 43.73 2.13 -5.54
C ALA A 9 42.99 1.60 -4.29
N ILE A 10 43.72 1.37 -3.19
CA ILE A 10 43.15 0.89 -1.92
C ILE A 10 42.24 1.95 -1.28
N VAL A 11 42.65 3.23 -1.30
CA VAL A 11 41.85 4.34 -0.75
C VAL A 11 40.57 4.53 -1.56
N SER A 12 40.66 4.50 -2.89
CA SER A 12 39.49 4.61 -3.76
C SER A 12 38.51 3.45 -3.56
N LEU A 13 39.02 2.22 -3.44
CA LEU A 13 38.18 1.04 -3.17
C LEU A 13 37.47 1.17 -1.81
N SER A 14 38.18 1.64 -0.78
CA SER A 14 37.63 1.82 0.56
C SER A 14 36.55 2.90 0.59
N LEU A 15 36.74 4.00 -0.16
CA LEU A 15 35.77 5.07 -0.27
C LEU A 15 34.50 4.61 -1.00
N VAL A 16 34.64 3.85 -2.09
CA VAL A 16 33.49 3.27 -2.80
C VAL A 16 32.72 2.32 -1.88
N LEU A 17 33.42 1.46 -1.15
CA LEU A 17 32.79 0.53 -0.22
C LEU A 17 32.07 1.26 0.92
N PHE A 18 32.68 2.33 1.44
CA PHE A 18 32.06 3.17 2.46
C PHE A 18 30.81 3.89 1.95
N VAL A 19 30.84 4.41 0.72
CA VAL A 19 29.68 5.03 0.07
C VAL A 19 28.58 3.99 -0.15
N VAL A 20 28.90 2.78 -0.62
CA VAL A 20 27.91 1.71 -0.79
C VAL A 20 27.29 1.31 0.55
N VAL A 21 28.09 1.11 1.59
CA VAL A 21 27.60 0.78 2.94
C VAL A 21 26.74 1.92 3.51
N PHE A 22 27.17 3.17 3.33
CA PHE A 22 26.40 4.34 3.77
C PHE A 22 25.07 4.44 3.05
N LEU A 23 25.05 4.25 1.73
CA LEU A 23 23.82 4.27 0.93
C LEU A 23 22.88 3.09 1.24
N PHE A 24 23.41 1.94 1.63
CA PHE A 24 22.64 0.82 2.18
C PHE A 24 22.07 1.15 3.57
N ALA A 25 22.87 1.73 4.46
CA ALA A 25 22.46 2.09 5.82
C ALA A 25 21.42 3.23 5.85
N THR A 26 21.51 4.17 4.91
CA THR A 26 20.53 5.27 4.74
C THR A 26 19.30 4.84 3.94
N GLY A 27 19.23 3.58 3.50
CA GLY A 27 18.08 3.04 2.77
C GLY A 27 17.96 3.48 1.31
N THR A 28 18.91 4.24 0.78
CA THR A 28 18.87 4.79 -0.59
C THR A 28 19.15 3.76 -1.70
N LEU A 29 19.75 2.61 -1.36
CA LEU A 29 19.98 1.48 -2.28
C LEU A 29 19.02 0.32 -2.06
N VAL A 30 18.05 0.44 -1.16
CA VAL A 30 17.01 -0.58 -0.98
C VAL A 30 15.92 -0.27 -2.01
N PRO A 31 15.67 -1.13 -3.02
CA PRO A 31 14.63 -0.88 -4.03
C PRO A 31 13.19 -1.04 -3.48
N TRP A 32 13.01 -1.06 -2.16
CA TRP A 32 11.74 -1.43 -1.56
C TRP A 32 11.10 -0.22 -0.88
N SER A 33 10.13 0.32 -1.61
CA SER A 33 9.02 1.11 -1.13
C SER A 33 8.49 0.58 0.22
N ASN A 34 8.94 1.18 1.32
CA ASN A 34 8.31 0.99 2.63
C ASN A 34 7.04 1.86 2.76
N SER A 35 6.39 2.20 1.65
CA SER A 35 5.05 2.76 1.69
C SER A 35 4.09 1.59 1.83
N CYS A 36 3.80 1.19 3.07
CA CYS A 36 2.66 0.33 3.34
C CYS A 36 1.40 1.04 2.84
N GLY A 37 0.96 0.69 1.63
CA GLY A 37 -0.28 1.18 1.06
C GLY A 37 -1.47 0.67 1.85
N GLN A 38 -2.52 1.47 1.93
CA GLN A 38 -3.81 0.95 2.36
C GLN A 38 -4.45 0.28 1.15
N SER A 39 -5.18 -0.80 1.37
CA SER A 39 -5.97 -1.43 0.33
C SER A 39 -7.36 -1.77 0.84
N LEU A 40 -8.34 -1.69 -0.04
CA LEU A 40 -9.74 -1.99 0.24
C LEU A 40 -10.02 -3.41 -0.24
N GLY A 41 -10.39 -4.28 0.70
CA GLY A 41 -11.00 -5.56 0.43
C GLY A 41 -12.51 -5.42 0.43
N VAL A 42 -13.18 -6.00 -0.57
CA VAL A 42 -14.64 -6.06 -0.68
C VAL A 42 -15.03 -7.51 -0.91
N ASP A 43 -15.78 -8.06 0.02
CA ASP A 43 -16.26 -9.44 -0.03
C ASP A 43 -17.78 -9.47 0.14
N PRO A 44 -18.52 -10.35 -0.56
CA PRO A 44 -19.93 -10.57 -0.29
C PRO A 44 -20.15 -10.92 1.18
N ALA A 45 -21.15 -10.31 1.82
CA ALA A 45 -21.52 -10.61 3.19
C ALA A 45 -22.74 -11.53 3.22
N ASP A 46 -22.52 -12.80 3.57
CA ASP A 46 -23.61 -13.77 3.75
C ASP A 46 -24.40 -13.53 5.05
N ASP A 47 -23.72 -13.02 6.08
CA ASP A 47 -24.30 -12.70 7.39
C ASP A 47 -24.03 -11.24 7.77
N VAL A 48 -25.07 -10.41 7.73
CA VAL A 48 -25.02 -9.00 8.14
C VAL A 48 -25.69 -8.86 9.52
N PRO A 49 -24.99 -8.36 10.55
CA PRO A 49 -25.58 -8.13 11.87
C PRO A 49 -26.81 -7.20 11.78
N ALA A 50 -27.84 -7.46 12.58
CA ALA A 50 -29.08 -6.68 12.57
C ALA A 50 -28.90 -5.22 13.01
N ASP A 51 -27.83 -4.94 13.75
CA ASP A 51 -27.43 -3.62 14.24
C ASP A 51 -26.29 -3.00 13.40
N ALA A 52 -25.86 -3.64 12.31
CA ALA A 52 -24.82 -3.11 11.45
C ALA A 52 -25.32 -1.88 10.69
N ASP A 53 -24.48 -0.84 10.64
CA ASP A 53 -24.69 0.29 9.74
C ASP A 53 -24.33 -0.12 8.31
N VAL A 54 -25.32 -0.10 7.42
CA VAL A 54 -25.19 -0.51 6.02
C VAL A 54 -25.30 0.72 5.15
N VAL A 55 -24.16 1.14 4.58
CA VAL A 55 -24.09 2.31 3.73
C VAL A 55 -24.58 1.95 2.32
N PRO A 56 -25.58 2.66 1.76
CA PRO A 56 -25.98 2.42 0.38
C PRO A 56 -24.89 2.90 -0.59
N TYR A 57 -24.58 2.09 -1.60
CA TYR A 57 -23.55 2.40 -2.61
C TYR A 57 -23.74 3.79 -3.24
N ASP A 58 -24.98 4.15 -3.55
CA ASP A 58 -25.33 5.44 -4.18
C ASP A 58 -25.05 6.66 -3.30
N SER A 59 -24.84 6.46 -1.99
CA SER A 59 -24.45 7.54 -1.06
C SER A 59 -22.96 7.80 -1.01
N LEU A 60 -22.14 6.90 -1.55
CA LEU A 60 -20.70 7.08 -1.67
C LEU A 60 -20.39 8.17 -2.69
N SER A 61 -19.26 8.86 -2.51
CA SER A 61 -18.79 9.79 -3.53
C SER A 61 -18.44 9.05 -4.83
N PRO A 62 -18.47 9.71 -6.01
CA PRO A 62 -18.10 9.06 -7.27
C PRO A 62 -16.70 8.41 -7.25
N GLU A 63 -15.78 8.98 -6.49
CA GLU A 63 -14.43 8.42 -6.32
C GLU A 63 -14.42 7.17 -5.42
N GLU A 64 -15.23 7.15 -4.36
CA GLU A 64 -15.38 5.99 -3.48
C GLU A 64 -16.12 4.84 -4.17
N GLN A 65 -17.10 5.17 -5.01
CA GLN A 65 -17.76 4.23 -5.91
C GLN A 65 -16.75 3.54 -6.83
N ALA A 66 -15.89 4.33 -7.49
CA ALA A 66 -14.84 3.80 -8.35
C ALA A 66 -13.85 2.89 -7.59
N LEU A 67 -13.42 3.30 -6.38
CA LEU A 67 -12.53 2.48 -5.56
C LEU A 67 -13.19 1.16 -5.11
N PHE A 68 -14.48 1.20 -4.78
CA PHE A 68 -15.25 0.02 -4.41
C PHE A 68 -15.42 -0.94 -5.60
N ASP A 69 -15.72 -0.41 -6.79
CA ASP A 69 -15.83 -1.20 -8.02
C ASP A 69 -14.46 -1.81 -8.42
N ASP A 70 -13.36 -1.07 -8.29
CA ASP A 70 -12.00 -1.62 -8.47
C ASP A 70 -11.72 -2.75 -7.48
N ALA A 71 -12.09 -2.57 -6.19
CA ALA A 71 -11.90 -3.59 -5.18
C ALA A 71 -12.73 -4.86 -5.43
N LEU A 72 -13.94 -4.73 -5.98
CA LEU A 72 -14.76 -5.85 -6.44
C LEU A 72 -14.12 -6.61 -7.62
N SER A 73 -13.37 -5.92 -8.47
CA SER A 73 -12.76 -6.51 -9.67
C SER A 73 -11.38 -7.12 -9.41
N GLU A 74 -10.52 -6.41 -8.68
CA GLU A 74 -9.09 -6.74 -8.55
C GLU A 74 -8.71 -7.42 -7.21
N SER A 75 -9.57 -7.30 -6.19
CA SER A 75 -9.44 -7.83 -4.81
C SER A 75 -8.01 -8.13 -4.32
N PRO A 76 -7.35 -7.25 -3.53
CA PRO A 76 -7.80 -5.93 -3.02
C PRO A 76 -7.28 -4.72 -3.82
N ALA A 77 -8.04 -3.60 -3.81
CA ALA A 77 -7.64 -2.37 -4.51
C ALA A 77 -6.83 -1.42 -3.62
N GLY A 78 -5.63 -1.04 -4.07
CA GLY A 78 -4.73 -0.14 -3.34
C GLY A 78 -5.17 1.34 -3.41
N PHE A 79 -5.06 2.05 -2.29
CA PHE A 79 -5.28 3.49 -2.21
C PHE A 79 -4.25 4.17 -1.28
N HIS A 80 -3.71 5.32 -1.71
CA HIS A 80 -2.59 5.98 -1.04
C HIS A 80 -2.93 7.35 -0.45
N ASP A 81 -3.84 8.11 -1.08
CA ASP A 81 -4.07 9.52 -0.73
C ASP A 81 -5.45 9.80 -0.13
N ARG A 82 -6.41 8.89 -0.32
CA ARG A 82 -7.82 9.12 0.03
C ARG A 82 -8.32 8.05 0.96
N ARG A 83 -8.85 8.48 2.09
CA ARG A 83 -9.34 7.56 3.12
C ARG A 83 -10.70 7.02 2.68
N TRP A 84 -10.84 5.70 2.69
CA TRP A 84 -12.14 5.02 2.63
C TRP A 84 -13.02 5.45 3.82
N SER A 85 -14.18 6.05 3.57
CA SER A 85 -15.02 6.64 4.63
C SER A 85 -15.81 5.62 5.44
N VAL A 86 -16.25 4.52 4.82
CA VAL A 86 -17.08 3.49 5.47
C VAL A 86 -16.29 2.63 6.46
N GLY A 87 -14.96 2.64 6.37
CA GLY A 87 -14.10 1.87 7.25
C GLY A 87 -14.28 0.36 7.07
N ASN A 88 -14.24 -0.39 8.18
CA ASN A 88 -14.55 -1.82 8.21
C ASN A 88 -16.05 -2.02 8.42
N GLY A 89 -16.84 -1.60 7.43
CA GLY A 89 -18.31 -1.59 7.49
C GLY A 89 -18.94 -2.39 6.36
N TYR A 90 -20.19 -2.07 6.06
CA TYR A 90 -20.98 -2.75 5.04
C TYR A 90 -21.46 -1.76 3.99
N VAL A 91 -21.35 -2.15 2.71
CA VAL A 91 -21.89 -1.38 1.59
C VAL A 91 -22.91 -2.24 0.84
N LYS A 92 -24.09 -1.68 0.55
CA LYS A 92 -25.12 -2.37 -0.25
C LYS A 92 -25.13 -1.85 -1.68
N LYS A 93 -24.93 -2.75 -2.66
CA LYS A 93 -24.95 -2.48 -4.11
C LYS A 93 -25.78 -3.55 -4.81
N ASP A 94 -26.72 -3.16 -5.67
CA ASP A 94 -27.53 -4.07 -6.50
C ASP A 94 -28.16 -5.24 -5.70
N ASP A 95 -28.72 -4.92 -4.53
CA ASP A 95 -29.33 -5.85 -3.55
C ASP A 95 -28.37 -6.82 -2.83
N THR A 96 -27.08 -6.75 -3.13
CA THR A 96 -26.03 -7.51 -2.42
C THR A 96 -25.36 -6.62 -1.39
N THR A 97 -25.21 -7.11 -0.17
CA THR A 97 -24.39 -6.45 0.85
C THR A 97 -22.98 -7.00 0.81
N TYR A 98 -22.01 -6.11 0.81
CA TYR A 98 -20.60 -6.42 0.83
C TYR A 98 -19.99 -5.94 2.13
N ARG A 99 -19.13 -6.78 2.72
CA ARG A 99 -18.26 -6.40 3.80
C ARG A 99 -17.03 -5.71 3.23
N THR A 100 -16.69 -4.59 3.83
CA THR A 100 -15.48 -3.84 3.49
C THR A 100 -14.42 -4.04 4.55
N SER A 101 -13.16 -4.15 4.13
CA SER A 101 -12.02 -4.30 5.01
C SER A 101 -10.87 -3.42 4.55
N ILE A 102 -10.36 -2.59 5.45
CA ILE A 102 -9.13 -1.83 5.23
C ILE A 102 -7.96 -2.73 5.62
N LEU A 103 -7.18 -3.09 4.62
CA LEU A 103 -5.95 -3.86 4.74
C LEU A 103 -4.78 -2.88 4.76
N VAL A 104 -3.89 -3.05 5.73
CA VAL A 104 -2.64 -2.30 5.85
C VAL A 104 -1.51 -3.33 5.84
N CYS A 105 -0.52 -3.11 4.99
CA CYS A 105 0.67 -3.95 4.90
C CYS A 105 1.69 -3.66 6.01
#